data_AF-A0A3E2MXH6-F1
#
_entry.id   AF-A0A3E2MXH6-F1
#
_cell.length_a   1.000
_cell.length_b   1.000
_cell.length_c   1.000
_cell.angle_alpha   90.00
_cell.angle_beta   90.00
_cell.angle_gamma   90.00
#
_symmetry.space_group_name_H-M   'P 1'
#
loop_
_entity.id
_entity.type
_entity.pdbx_description
1 polymer ?
#
loop_
_entity_poly.entity_id
_entity_poly.type
_entity_poly.pdbx_seq_one_letter_code
_entity_poly.pdbx_strand_id
1 'polypeptide(L)'
;MEHRPECCCGCALAQMPSPPEESVPLPPTVGILGTGAFVPPRVVTNNQAGASAGIDDAWIFARTAIRTRRWADPEQATSDLAVQAAEQALANAAINAGQLGAVIVSTSTPDQLRGSRLVVQSLCGLWLVGRGPL
;
A
#
# COMPACT_ATOMS: atom_id res chain seq x y z
N MET A 1 8.01 31.74 -61.79
CA MET A 1 8.94 30.74 -61.23
C MET A 1 10.32 31.38 -61.30
N GLU A 2 10.91 31.96 -60.27
CA GLU A 2 10.74 31.83 -58.84
C GLU A 2 11.08 33.18 -58.19
N HIS A 3 10.20 33.65 -57.32
CA HIS A 3 10.37 34.84 -56.48
C HIS A 3 11.16 34.42 -55.25
N ARG A 4 12.30 35.03 -54.95
CA ARG A 4 12.78 35.16 -53.56
C ARG A 4 13.19 36.61 -53.29
N PRO A 5 12.40 37.35 -52.50
CA PRO A 5 12.71 38.73 -52.16
C PRO A 5 13.82 38.77 -51.10
N GLU A 6 14.64 39.79 -51.21
CA GLU A 6 15.56 40.22 -50.17
C GLU A 6 14.76 40.55 -48.92
N CYS A 7 15.15 39.96 -47.79
CA CYS A 7 14.57 40.33 -46.49
C CYS A 7 15.25 41.63 -46.03
N CYS A 8 14.63 42.75 -46.40
CA CYS A 8 14.86 44.09 -45.88
C CYS A 8 14.50 44.18 -44.38
N CYS A 9 15.33 43.66 -43.48
CA CYS A 9 15.36 44.14 -42.09
C CYS A 9 16.60 43.61 -41.37
N GLY A 10 17.70 44.36 -41.43
CA GLY A 10 18.70 44.29 -40.37
C GLY A 10 18.10 44.91 -39.11
N CYS A 11 17.55 44.10 -38.21
CA CYS A 11 17.32 44.47 -36.82
C CYS A 11 16.94 43.25 -35.97
N ALA A 12 17.69 43.07 -34.89
CA ALA A 12 17.30 42.35 -33.68
C ALA A 12 17.07 40.82 -33.77
N LEU A 13 18.16 40.06 -33.89
CA LEU A 13 18.33 38.84 -33.06
C LEU A 13 18.62 39.22 -31.59
N ALA A 14 17.99 40.29 -31.10
CA ALA A 14 18.04 40.68 -29.72
C ALA A 14 17.24 39.62 -28.96
N GLN A 15 17.99 38.80 -28.23
CA GLN A 15 17.63 38.34 -26.90
C GLN A 15 16.14 37.98 -26.77
N MET A 16 15.74 36.81 -27.28
CA MET A 16 14.61 36.14 -26.66
C MET A 16 15.03 35.90 -25.20
N PRO A 17 14.33 36.47 -24.19
CA PRO A 17 14.60 36.08 -22.82
C PRO A 17 14.38 34.56 -22.77
N SER A 18 15.37 33.84 -22.25
CA SER A 18 15.12 32.46 -21.83
C SER A 18 13.83 32.46 -21.00
N PRO A 19 12.92 31.50 -21.22
CA PRO A 19 11.72 31.40 -20.40
C PRO A 19 12.17 31.48 -18.93
N PRO A 20 11.44 32.19 -18.05
CA PRO A 20 11.82 32.26 -16.66
C PRO A 20 12.11 30.83 -16.20
N GLU A 21 13.26 30.62 -15.56
CA GLU A 21 13.55 29.38 -14.83
C GLU A 21 12.57 29.29 -13.66
N GLU A 22 11.30 29.10 -13.98
CA GLU A 22 10.28 28.73 -13.03
C GLU A 22 10.54 27.26 -12.77
N SER A 23 11.19 27.01 -11.64
CA SER A 23 11.53 25.67 -11.17
C SER A 23 10.27 24.82 -11.20
N VAL A 24 10.17 23.92 -12.18
CA VAL A 24 9.08 22.95 -12.26
C VAL A 24 9.10 22.22 -10.91
N PRO A 25 8.01 22.28 -10.11
CA PRO A 25 7.96 21.58 -8.84
C PRO A 25 8.22 20.11 -9.14
N LEU A 26 9.24 19.53 -8.50
CA LEU A 26 9.50 18.11 -8.64
C LEU A 26 8.22 17.37 -8.25
N PRO A 27 7.80 16.36 -9.04
CA PRO A 27 6.60 15.61 -8.72
C PRO A 27 6.70 15.08 -7.28
N PRO A 28 5.57 15.01 -6.54
CA PRO A 28 5.59 14.55 -5.17
C PRO A 28 6.29 13.19 -5.10
N THR A 29 7.32 13.10 -4.27
CA THR A 29 8.09 11.87 -4.14
C THR A 29 7.22 10.81 -3.47
N VAL A 30 7.05 9.67 -4.13
CA VAL A 30 6.36 8.49 -3.57
C VAL A 30 7.38 7.60 -2.88
N GLY A 31 7.03 7.11 -1.70
CA GLY A 31 7.86 6.20 -0.94
C GLY A 31 7.06 5.40 0.09
N ILE A 32 7.69 4.36 0.63
CA ILE A 32 7.17 3.59 1.75
C ILE A 32 7.67 4.27 3.02
N LEU A 33 6.78 4.94 3.75
CA LEU A 33 7.13 5.65 4.99
C LEU A 33 7.33 4.69 6.18
N GLY A 34 6.62 3.56 6.17
CA GLY A 34 6.71 2.55 7.21
C GLY A 34 5.98 1.26 6.82
N THR A 35 6.37 0.16 7.42
CA THR A 35 5.78 -1.16 7.24
C THR A 35 5.46 -1.77 8.59
N GLY A 36 4.43 -2.61 8.67
CA GLY A 36 4.07 -3.33 9.89
C GLY A 36 3.56 -4.72 9.56
N ALA A 37 3.72 -5.64 10.50
CA ALA A 37 3.29 -7.03 10.32
C ALA A 37 2.74 -7.57 11.62
N PHE A 38 1.62 -8.27 11.52
CA PHE A 38 1.06 -9.03 12.63
C PHE A 38 0.85 -10.46 12.21
N VAL A 39 1.24 -11.38 13.10
CA VAL A 39 1.16 -12.81 12.86
C VAL A 39 0.46 -13.44 14.08
N PRO A 40 -0.62 -14.22 13.88
CA PRO A 40 -1.31 -14.88 14.96
C PRO A 40 -0.37 -15.70 15.86
N PRO A 41 -0.62 -15.75 17.18
CA PRO A 41 0.27 -16.41 18.12
C PRO A 41 0.24 -17.94 17.98
N ARG A 42 -0.89 -18.52 17.55
CA ARG A 42 -1.06 -19.97 17.47
C ARG A 42 -0.18 -20.58 16.39
N VAL A 43 0.77 -21.39 16.83
CA VAL A 43 1.67 -22.18 15.97
C VAL A 43 1.04 -23.53 15.67
N VAL A 44 1.05 -23.91 14.40
CA VAL A 44 0.50 -25.18 13.90
C VAL A 44 1.60 -25.95 13.18
N THR A 45 1.83 -27.19 13.63
CA THR A 45 2.80 -28.10 13.04
C THR A 45 2.25 -28.74 11.77
N ASN A 46 3.13 -29.30 10.93
CA ASN A 46 2.70 -30.03 9.75
C ASN A 46 1.81 -31.24 10.07
N ASN A 47 2.11 -31.97 11.15
CA ASN A 47 1.29 -33.11 11.58
C ASN A 47 -0.15 -32.68 11.90
N GLN A 48 -0.33 -31.53 12.56
CA GLN A 48 -1.67 -30.98 12.82
C GLN A 48 -2.35 -30.49 11.55
N ALA A 49 -1.59 -29.83 10.66
CA ALA A 49 -2.14 -29.27 9.42
C ALA A 49 -2.56 -30.35 8.41
N GLY A 50 -1.84 -31.47 8.36
CA GLY A 50 -2.10 -32.58 7.44
C GLY A 50 -3.05 -33.65 7.98
N ALA A 51 -3.39 -33.62 9.27
CA ALA A 51 -4.16 -34.67 9.95
C ALA A 51 -5.48 -35.01 9.24
N SER A 52 -6.26 -34.01 8.82
CA SER A 52 -7.55 -34.21 8.14
C SER A 52 -7.41 -34.77 6.72
N ALA A 53 -6.26 -34.56 6.08
CA ALA A 53 -5.96 -35.03 4.74
C ALA A 53 -5.12 -36.33 4.72
N GLY A 54 -4.74 -36.86 5.88
CA GLY A 54 -3.85 -38.03 5.99
C GLY A 54 -2.43 -37.76 5.48
N ILE A 55 -1.97 -36.51 5.51
CA ILE A 55 -0.65 -36.09 5.02
C ILE A 55 0.29 -35.87 6.21
N ASP A 56 1.53 -36.34 6.10
CA ASP A 56 2.55 -36.22 7.15
C ASP A 56 3.53 -35.04 6.97
N ASP A 57 4.34 -34.77 8.00
CA ASP A 57 5.37 -33.73 7.98
C ASP A 57 6.40 -33.93 6.86
N ALA A 58 6.84 -35.17 6.62
CA ALA A 58 7.87 -35.47 5.63
C ALA A 58 7.40 -35.09 4.22
N TRP A 59 6.16 -35.43 3.87
CA TRP A 59 5.55 -35.09 2.59
C TRP A 59 5.38 -33.58 2.42
N ILE A 60 4.88 -32.89 3.46
CA ILE A 60 4.67 -31.43 3.42
C ILE A 60 6.02 -30.72 3.29
N PHE A 61 7.01 -31.10 4.10
CA PHE A 61 8.32 -30.47 4.08
C PHE A 61 9.06 -30.72 2.78
N ALA A 62 9.03 -31.95 2.23
CA ALA A 62 9.70 -32.27 0.98
C ALA A 62 9.21 -31.43 -0.21
N ARG A 63 7.93 -30.99 -0.19
CA ARG A 63 7.33 -30.22 -1.29
C ARG A 63 7.31 -28.71 -1.07
N THR A 64 7.22 -28.26 0.17
CA THR A 64 6.98 -26.84 0.49
C THR A 64 8.08 -26.20 1.32
N ALA A 65 8.98 -27.01 1.89
CA ALA A 65 9.95 -26.62 2.91
C ALA A 65 9.33 -25.97 4.18
N ILE A 66 8.01 -26.03 4.35
CA ILE A 66 7.31 -25.49 5.52
C ILE A 66 7.43 -26.49 6.67
N ARG A 67 7.75 -26.01 7.87
CA ARG A 67 7.75 -26.79 9.12
C ARG A 67 6.56 -26.48 10.02
N THR A 68 6.24 -25.19 10.09
CA THR A 68 5.18 -24.67 10.94
C THR A 68 4.47 -23.54 10.21
N ARG A 69 3.22 -23.33 10.56
CA ARG A 69 2.41 -22.20 10.10
C ARG A 69 1.63 -21.58 11.25
N ARG A 70 0.89 -20.52 10.96
CA ARG A 70 0.12 -19.78 11.95
C ARG A 70 -1.34 -19.80 11.53
N TRP A 71 -2.21 -20.14 12.47
CA TRP A 71 -3.66 -20.07 12.27
C TRP A 71 -4.22 -18.99 13.19
N ALA A 72 -5.11 -18.16 12.69
CA ALA A 72 -5.90 -17.28 13.54
C ALA A 72 -6.81 -18.13 14.43
N ASP A 73 -7.12 -17.62 15.62
CA ASP A 73 -8.15 -18.23 16.46
C ASP A 73 -9.54 -17.99 15.87
N PRO A 74 -10.53 -18.84 16.17
CA PRO A 74 -11.87 -18.73 15.60
C PRO A 74 -12.54 -17.37 15.87
N GLU A 75 -12.20 -16.71 16.98
CA GLU A 75 -12.70 -15.38 17.30
C GLU A 75 -11.91 -14.24 16.63
N GLN A 76 -10.78 -14.52 15.98
CA GLN A 76 -9.91 -13.51 15.37
C GLN A 76 -10.19 -13.35 13.87
N ALA A 77 -10.68 -12.18 13.49
CA ALA A 77 -11.03 -11.84 12.12
C ALA A 77 -9.82 -11.33 11.31
N THR A 78 -9.95 -11.27 9.98
CA THR A 78 -8.91 -10.72 9.11
C THR A 78 -8.66 -9.24 9.39
N SER A 79 -9.71 -8.48 9.73
CA SER A 79 -9.57 -7.09 10.15
C SER A 79 -8.75 -6.92 11.42
N ASP A 80 -8.86 -7.81 12.42
CA ASP A 80 -8.06 -7.74 13.65
C ASP A 80 -6.57 -7.88 13.36
N LEU A 81 -6.21 -8.78 12.44
CA LEU A 81 -4.83 -8.95 11.98
C LEU A 81 -4.33 -7.69 11.23
N ALA A 82 -5.18 -7.15 10.35
CA ALA A 82 -4.85 -5.99 9.54
C ALA A 82 -4.69 -4.72 10.39
N VAL A 83 -5.52 -4.54 11.43
CA VAL A 83 -5.41 -3.39 12.35
C VAL A 83 -4.09 -3.45 13.10
N GLN A 84 -3.71 -4.59 13.68
CA GLN A 84 -2.43 -4.70 14.39
C GLN A 84 -1.22 -4.48 13.48
N ALA A 85 -1.28 -4.95 12.23
CA ALA A 85 -0.24 -4.66 11.25
C ALA A 85 -0.21 -3.16 10.87
N ALA A 86 -1.38 -2.53 10.72
CA ALA A 86 -1.51 -1.12 10.38
C ALA A 86 -1.01 -0.20 11.50
N GLU A 87 -1.31 -0.50 12.77
CA GLU A 87 -0.82 0.24 13.94
C GLU A 87 0.71 0.26 13.97
N GLN A 88 1.35 -0.90 13.74
CA GLN A 88 2.82 -0.97 13.64
C GLN A 88 3.36 -0.18 12.43
N ALA A 89 2.68 -0.23 11.29
CA ALA A 89 3.09 0.52 10.10
C ALA A 89 3.01 2.03 10.32
N LEU A 90 1.93 2.50 10.97
CA LEU A 90 1.73 3.90 11.34
C LEU A 90 2.79 4.37 12.33
N ALA A 91 3.09 3.55 13.36
CA ALA A 91 4.15 3.82 14.32
C ALA A 91 5.53 3.94 13.64
N ASN A 92 5.86 3.00 12.76
CA ASN A 92 7.13 3.02 12.01
C ASN A 92 7.23 4.19 11.03
N ALA A 93 6.11 4.62 10.47
CA ALA A 93 6.02 5.81 9.62
C ALA A 93 5.96 7.14 10.40
N ALA A 94 5.83 7.09 11.74
CA ALA A 94 5.63 8.24 12.61
C ALA A 94 4.46 9.15 12.18
N ILE A 95 3.36 8.55 11.70
CA ILE A 95 2.13 9.27 11.31
C ILE A 95 0.93 8.76 12.09
N ASN A 96 -0.07 9.64 12.26
CA ASN A 96 -1.33 9.31 12.89
C ASN A 96 -2.35 8.84 11.86
N ALA A 97 -3.30 7.99 12.27
CA ALA A 97 -4.34 7.47 11.38
C ALA A 97 -5.19 8.58 10.71
N GLY A 98 -5.39 9.73 11.38
CA GLY A 98 -6.08 10.89 10.82
C GLY A 98 -5.38 11.58 9.64
N GLN A 99 -4.11 11.26 9.39
CA GLN A 99 -3.35 11.77 8.24
C GLN A 99 -3.50 10.88 6.99
N LEU A 100 -4.16 9.72 7.11
CA LEU A 100 -4.41 8.84 5.99
C LEU A 100 -5.60 9.36 5.15
N GLY A 101 -5.34 9.63 3.86
CA GLY A 101 -6.40 9.96 2.91
C GLY A 101 -7.18 8.74 2.41
N ALA A 102 -6.58 7.55 2.47
CA ALA A 102 -7.19 6.30 2.01
C ALA A 102 -6.59 5.09 2.75
N VAL A 103 -7.39 4.03 2.84
CA VAL A 103 -6.97 2.70 3.31
C VAL A 103 -7.39 1.67 2.28
N ILE A 104 -6.43 0.88 1.78
CA ILE A 104 -6.66 -0.20 0.83
C ILE A 104 -6.32 -1.52 1.51
N VAL A 105 -7.27 -2.45 1.53
CA VAL A 105 -7.09 -3.79 2.08
C VAL A 105 -7.17 -4.80 0.95
N SER A 106 -6.07 -5.49 0.69
CA SER A 106 -6.00 -6.60 -0.27
C SER A 106 -6.18 -7.92 0.47
N THR A 107 -7.35 -8.54 0.35
CA THR A 107 -7.65 -9.81 1.01
C THR A 107 -8.61 -10.66 0.17
N SER A 108 -8.43 -11.99 0.22
CA SER A 108 -9.36 -13.00 -0.29
C SER A 108 -10.21 -13.64 0.84
N THR A 109 -10.00 -13.25 2.09
CA THR A 109 -10.71 -13.73 3.28
C THR A 109 -11.40 -12.57 4.01
N PRO A 110 -12.32 -11.84 3.35
CA PRO A 110 -12.98 -10.70 3.97
C PRO A 110 -13.91 -11.14 5.10
N ASP A 111 -14.02 -10.32 6.15
CA ASP A 111 -14.88 -10.64 7.31
C ASP A 111 -16.37 -10.59 6.96
N GLN A 112 -16.71 -9.83 5.91
CA GLN A 112 -18.08 -9.56 5.46
C GLN A 112 -18.11 -9.42 3.95
N LEU A 113 -19.29 -9.53 3.34
CA LEU A 113 -19.50 -9.34 1.88
C LEU A 113 -18.96 -8.00 1.35
N ARG A 114 -18.91 -6.95 2.20
CA ARG A 114 -18.40 -5.62 1.84
C ARG A 114 -16.87 -5.48 1.99
N GLY A 115 -16.17 -6.56 2.33
CA GLY A 115 -14.72 -6.56 2.57
C GLY A 115 -14.34 -6.15 4.00
N SER A 116 -13.11 -6.44 4.42
CA SER A 116 -12.58 -6.03 5.74
C SER A 116 -12.17 -4.54 5.80
N ARG A 117 -12.15 -3.82 4.67
CA ARG A 117 -11.70 -2.41 4.60
C ARG A 117 -12.46 -1.49 5.55
N LEU A 118 -13.79 -1.57 5.56
CA LEU A 118 -14.63 -0.69 6.39
C LEU A 118 -14.38 -0.93 7.88
N VAL A 119 -14.14 -2.18 8.26
CA VAL A 119 -13.84 -2.55 9.65
C VAL A 119 -12.49 -1.99 10.07
N VAL A 120 -11.43 -2.20 9.27
CA VAL A 120 -10.10 -1.65 9.54
C VAL A 120 -10.14 -0.12 9.61
N GLN A 121 -10.87 0.53 8.70
CA GLN A 121 -11.00 1.98 8.69
C GLN A 121 -11.68 2.49 9.97
N SER A 122 -12.77 1.84 10.40
CA SER A 122 -13.47 2.17 11.64
C SER A 122 -12.59 1.95 12.87
N LEU A 123 -11.85 0.85 12.93
CA LEU A 123 -11.00 0.50 14.07
C LEU A 123 -9.78 1.42 14.19
N CYS A 124 -9.18 1.83 13.07
CA CYS A 124 -8.12 2.85 13.06
C CYS A 124 -8.63 4.28 13.31
N GLY A 125 -9.93 4.46 13.61
CA GLY A 125 -10.51 5.78 13.91
C GLY A 125 -10.68 6.69 12.69
N LEU A 126 -10.64 6.17 11.47
CA LEU A 126 -10.96 6.92 10.25
C LEU A 126 -12.49 6.97 10.07
N TRP A 127 -13.14 7.96 10.68
CA TRP A 127 -14.54 8.27 10.34
C TRP A 127 -14.61 9.13 9.06
N LEU A 128 -15.35 8.64 8.05
CA LEU A 128 -15.71 9.31 6.79
C LEU A 128 -14.66 10.29 6.24
N VAL A 129 -13.79 9.78 5.37
CA VAL A 129 -12.94 10.59 4.49
C VAL A 129 -13.84 11.55 3.69
N GLY A 130 -13.77 12.84 4.03
CA GLY A 130 -14.54 13.91 3.38
C GLY A 130 -14.28 15.32 3.92
N ARG A 131 -13.14 15.58 4.56
CA ARG A 131 -12.74 16.94 5.02
C ARG A 131 -11.33 17.33 4.57
N GLY A 132 -11.07 17.22 3.27
CA GLY A 132 -10.03 18.05 2.64
C GLY A 132 -10.72 19.23 1.92
N PRO A 133 -10.21 20.47 2.01
CA PRO A 133 -10.73 21.56 1.19
C PRO A 133 -10.42 21.25 -0.29
N LEU A 134 -11.46 21.32 -1.13
CA LEU A 134 -11.30 21.43 -2.60
C LEU A 134 -10.81 22.83 -2.96
#